data_AF-A0A4V2R1U2-F1
#
_entry.id   AF-A0A4V2R1U2-F1
#
_cell.length_a   1.000
_cell.length_b   1.000
_cell.length_c   1.000
_cell.angle_alpha   90.00
_cell.angle_beta   90.00
_cell.angle_gamma   90.00
#
_symmetry.space_group_name_H-M   'P 1'
#
loop_
_entity.id
_entity.type
_entity.pdbx_description
1 polymer ?
#
loop_
_entity_poly.entity_id
_entity_poly.type
_entity_poly.pdbx_seq_one_letter_code
_entity_poly.pdbx_strand_id
1 'polypeptide(L)'
;MPYRQSFRCFLFTICCLVASFSVYAQNLNLIQLSDSELSEVQGQALLSMTYIAPNDSINKMSGQGVGFYKLGLEALLELNANIRKLQLGCGGINGPGGCDLDIDNLSLSGLSDTRNGRAASSAEMSNPFIEFAIRNPESAAQREVLGLRMSAEKVKGLLTLGLENTGTPNGINSFSGYMKIQDATGTAYTGARTMEYTDTWRTINGILRLVKDGKNRPYSSKEYNLNLSRTKANLRISGQEIVGSRLQSVTLKGMADIGNINIGGQIKADTKNCVFGICSTVQLDATVKGYVSNIKANVAIDQNLGFIHRLPLNNPFSLSLQSRKVHWPGASAAAQQGWWMAFEDAIDIGNVSPTKSIVITNDVLKQVVGPINKHLTENPTICWVALCVITGLDLKEIDVKGAMVDFPLKDLQLRNQGFAPNCYGNLKFC
;
A
#
# COMPACT_ATOMS: atom_id res chain seq x y z
N MET A 1 85.32 45.13 36.58
CA MET A 1 85.47 44.38 37.84
C MET A 1 84.81 43.02 37.67
N PRO A 2 85.40 41.91 38.15
CA PRO A 2 86.40 41.15 37.38
C PRO A 2 86.04 39.66 37.15
N TYR A 3 86.90 39.00 36.37
CA TYR A 3 87.28 37.56 36.36
C TYR A 3 86.30 36.55 35.72
N ARG A 4 86.68 35.90 34.60
CA ARG A 4 87.46 34.62 34.48
C ARG A 4 86.64 33.41 34.97
N GLN A 5 86.68 32.20 34.41
CA GLN A 5 87.50 31.56 33.39
C GLN A 5 86.78 30.26 32.98
N SER A 6 87.09 29.82 31.78
CA SER A 6 86.97 28.46 31.24
C SER A 6 87.49 27.36 32.19
N PHE A 7 86.86 26.16 32.19
CA PHE A 7 87.55 24.87 32.01
C PHE A 7 86.63 23.63 32.09
N ARG A 8 86.80 22.77 31.06
CA ARG A 8 86.93 21.29 31.06
C ARG A 8 85.90 20.34 31.70
N CYS A 9 85.46 19.42 30.82
CA CYS A 9 85.43 17.96 30.94
C CYS A 9 85.57 17.33 32.34
N PHE A 10 84.57 16.54 32.73
CA PHE A 10 84.80 15.24 33.36
C PHE A 10 83.67 14.26 33.05
N LEU A 11 84.05 13.03 32.69
CA LEU A 11 83.20 11.86 32.52
C LEU A 11 82.39 11.57 33.79
N PHE A 12 81.13 11.16 33.64
CA PHE A 12 80.57 10.07 34.46
C PHE A 12 79.40 9.41 33.72
N THR A 13 79.65 8.17 33.30
CA THR A 13 78.66 7.18 32.84
C THR A 13 77.79 6.75 34.03
N ILE A 14 76.47 6.63 33.86
CA ILE A 14 75.63 5.49 34.31
C ILE A 14 74.17 5.74 33.91
N CYS A 15 73.72 4.89 32.98
CA CYS A 15 72.40 4.30 32.78
C CYS A 15 71.20 4.87 33.57
N CYS A 16 70.23 5.45 32.84
CA CYS A 16 68.80 5.29 33.14
C CYS A 16 67.97 5.60 31.89
N LEU A 17 67.57 4.53 31.18
CA LEU A 17 66.50 4.52 30.20
C LEU A 17 65.18 4.90 30.88
N VAL A 18 64.55 5.99 30.44
CA VAL A 18 63.12 6.22 30.65
C VAL A 18 62.49 6.50 29.29
N ALA A 19 61.54 5.64 28.95
CA ALA A 19 60.93 5.46 27.65
C ALA A 19 60.10 6.68 27.20
N SER A 20 60.34 7.09 25.96
CA SER A 20 59.43 7.89 25.16
C SER A 20 58.19 7.06 24.82
N PHE A 21 57.03 7.44 25.32
CA PHE A 21 55.74 6.89 24.88
C PHE A 21 55.39 7.46 23.50
N SER A 22 55.77 6.73 22.44
CA SER A 22 55.17 6.88 21.12
C SER A 22 53.89 6.05 21.07
N VAL A 23 52.73 6.71 21.00
CA VAL A 23 51.45 6.06 20.69
C VAL A 23 51.49 5.66 19.21
N TYR A 24 51.79 4.40 18.94
CA TYR A 24 51.55 3.80 17.63
C TYR A 24 50.09 3.34 17.57
N ALA A 25 49.32 3.91 16.64
CA ALA A 25 48.08 3.31 16.17
C ALA A 25 48.44 1.95 15.55
N GLN A 26 47.93 0.86 16.13
CA GLN A 26 48.08 -0.47 15.57
C GLN A 26 47.26 -0.55 14.28
N ASN A 27 47.94 -0.79 13.15
CA ASN A 27 47.30 -1.24 11.93
C ASN A 27 46.57 -2.56 12.23
N LEU A 28 45.25 -2.58 12.10
CA LEU A 28 44.46 -3.80 11.96
C LEU A 28 44.80 -4.43 10.60
N ASN A 29 45.93 -5.15 10.56
CA ASN A 29 46.24 -6.04 9.45
C ASN A 29 45.33 -7.26 9.57
N LEU A 30 44.46 -7.47 8.58
CA LEU A 30 43.77 -8.74 8.39
C LEU A 30 44.83 -9.82 8.15
N ILE A 31 44.88 -10.82 9.02
CA ILE A 31 45.81 -11.94 8.92
C ILE A 31 45.13 -13.03 8.09
N GLN A 32 45.77 -13.44 6.99
CA GLN A 32 45.34 -14.59 6.21
C GLN A 32 45.70 -15.87 6.98
N LEU A 33 44.68 -16.63 7.39
CA LEU A 33 44.85 -17.94 8.04
C LEU A 33 44.74 -19.06 7.01
N SER A 34 45.46 -20.16 7.24
CA SER A 34 45.34 -21.40 6.47
C SER A 34 44.10 -22.20 6.86
N ASP A 35 43.59 -23.06 5.97
CA ASP A 35 42.41 -23.91 6.23
C ASP A 35 42.58 -24.80 7.48
N SER A 36 43.81 -25.19 7.82
CA SER A 36 44.13 -25.93 9.05
C SER A 36 44.00 -25.08 10.32
N GLU A 37 44.38 -23.81 10.27
CA GLU A 37 44.23 -22.87 11.39
C GLU A 37 42.77 -22.42 11.54
N LEU A 38 42.05 -22.28 10.42
CA LEU A 38 40.59 -22.06 10.38
C LEU A 38 39.81 -23.24 10.97
N SER A 39 40.26 -24.48 10.76
CA SER A 39 39.63 -25.68 11.31
C SER A 39 39.83 -25.83 12.83
N GLU A 40 40.88 -25.24 13.41
CA GLU A 40 41.17 -25.30 14.84
C GLU A 40 40.35 -24.29 15.65
N VAL A 41 39.91 -23.19 15.02
CA VAL A 41 38.97 -22.21 15.60
C VAL A 41 37.53 -22.70 15.39
N GLN A 42 37.21 -23.87 15.95
CA GLN A 42 35.88 -24.46 15.86
C GLN A 42 34.93 -23.81 16.89
N GLY A 43 34.49 -22.59 16.59
CA GLY A 43 33.28 -21.97 17.12
C GLY A 43 32.33 -21.69 15.96
N GLN A 44 31.01 -21.69 16.18
CA GLN A 44 30.04 -21.24 15.17
C GLN A 44 30.52 -19.90 14.60
N ALA A 45 30.89 -19.86 13.32
CA ALA A 45 31.45 -18.66 12.72
C ALA A 45 30.35 -17.61 12.65
N LEU A 46 30.43 -16.62 13.55
CA LEU A 46 29.45 -15.54 13.65
C LEU A 46 29.26 -14.81 12.30
N LEU A 47 30.31 -14.75 11.48
CA LEU A 47 30.29 -14.17 10.14
C LEU A 47 30.44 -15.27 9.08
N SER A 48 29.52 -15.28 8.12
CA SER A 48 29.55 -16.18 6.95
C SER A 48 29.74 -15.38 5.66
N MET A 49 30.57 -15.89 4.75
CA MET A 49 30.76 -15.30 3.42
C MET A 49 30.29 -16.28 2.35
N THR A 50 29.45 -15.81 1.44
CA THR A 50 29.01 -16.57 0.27
C THR A 50 29.20 -15.74 -1.00
N TYR A 51 29.59 -16.38 -2.08
CA TYR A 51 29.78 -15.75 -3.39
C TYR A 51 28.93 -16.44 -4.45
N ILE A 52 28.21 -15.66 -5.25
CA ILE A 52 27.49 -16.12 -6.44
C ILE A 52 28.21 -15.56 -7.66
N ALA A 53 28.75 -16.45 -8.48
CA ALA A 53 29.52 -16.08 -9.66
C ALA A 53 28.63 -15.46 -10.77
N PRO A 54 29.20 -14.63 -11.67
CA PRO A 54 28.46 -14.05 -12.79
C PRO A 54 27.75 -15.05 -13.70
N ASN A 55 28.30 -16.26 -13.83
CA ASN A 55 27.80 -17.33 -14.69
C ASN A 55 27.00 -18.40 -13.92
N ASP A 56 26.74 -18.19 -12.63
CA ASP A 56 25.97 -19.14 -11.82
C ASP A 56 24.52 -19.26 -12.33
N SER A 57 23.99 -20.47 -12.33
CA SER A 57 22.60 -20.79 -12.72
C SER A 57 21.53 -20.03 -11.92
N ILE A 58 21.80 -19.69 -10.65
CA ILE A 58 20.85 -18.95 -9.81
C ILE A 58 20.94 -17.42 -10.01
N ASN A 59 21.97 -16.95 -10.73
CA ASN A 59 22.23 -15.54 -10.94
C ASN A 59 21.38 -14.98 -12.08
N LYS A 60 20.34 -14.21 -11.72
CA LYS A 60 19.45 -13.53 -12.68
C LYS A 60 20.12 -12.36 -13.44
N MET A 61 21.35 -12.00 -13.09
CA MET A 61 22.19 -11.04 -13.80
C MET A 61 23.25 -11.73 -14.68
N SER A 62 23.10 -13.03 -14.93
CA SER A 62 23.95 -13.78 -15.86
C SER A 62 23.96 -13.13 -17.24
N GLY A 63 25.16 -13.06 -17.85
CA GLY A 63 25.41 -12.33 -19.10
C GLY A 63 25.73 -10.84 -18.93
N GLN A 64 25.60 -10.27 -17.73
CA GLN A 64 25.99 -8.87 -17.44
C GLN A 64 27.32 -8.76 -16.68
N GLY A 65 27.98 -9.90 -16.41
CA GLY A 65 29.27 -9.95 -15.72
C GLY A 65 29.18 -9.58 -14.24
N VAL A 66 28.01 -9.68 -13.60
CA VAL A 66 27.78 -9.25 -12.22
C VAL A 66 27.80 -10.45 -11.28
N GLY A 67 28.72 -10.47 -10.31
CA GLY A 67 28.73 -11.43 -9.20
C GLY A 67 28.25 -10.78 -7.89
N PHE A 68 27.86 -11.61 -6.92
CA PHE A 68 27.34 -11.16 -5.63
C PHE A 68 28.16 -11.71 -4.48
N TYR A 69 28.58 -10.83 -3.56
CA TYR A 69 29.29 -11.18 -2.35
C TYR A 69 28.39 -10.87 -1.15
N LYS A 70 27.95 -11.89 -0.42
CA LYS A 70 27.12 -11.77 0.78
C LYS A 70 27.96 -12.07 2.01
N LEU A 71 27.97 -11.12 2.95
CA LEU A 71 28.48 -11.26 4.30
C LEU A 71 27.29 -11.38 5.25
N GLY A 72 27.00 -12.59 5.71
CA GLY A 72 25.97 -12.89 6.69
C GLY A 72 26.49 -12.84 8.11
N LEU A 73 25.61 -12.52 9.04
CA LEU A 73 25.82 -12.62 10.48
C LEU A 73 24.88 -13.69 11.02
N GLU A 74 25.40 -14.77 11.59
CA GLU A 74 24.60 -15.81 12.24
C GLU A 74 24.15 -15.35 13.63
N ALA A 75 23.25 -14.37 13.66
CA ALA A 75 22.74 -13.78 14.88
C ALA A 75 21.28 -13.30 14.76
N LEU A 76 20.66 -13.09 15.92
CA LEU A 76 19.42 -12.34 16.04
C LEU A 76 19.77 -10.89 16.40
N LEU A 77 19.51 -9.96 15.47
CA LEU A 77 19.67 -8.54 15.72
C LEU A 77 18.32 -7.96 16.18
N GLU A 78 18.32 -7.30 17.33
CA GLU A 78 17.16 -6.60 17.85
C GLU A 78 17.30 -5.08 17.64
N LEU A 79 16.33 -4.47 16.98
CA LEU A 79 16.30 -3.03 16.74
C LEU A 79 14.96 -2.42 17.14
N ASN A 80 14.99 -1.47 18.07
CA ASN A 80 13.91 -0.51 18.28
C ASN A 80 14.41 0.86 17.80
N ALA A 81 13.73 1.44 16.83
CA ALA A 81 14.15 2.68 16.20
C ALA A 81 12.97 3.61 15.95
N ASN A 82 13.20 4.91 16.15
CA ASN A 82 12.33 5.94 15.66
C ASN A 82 13.11 6.94 14.83
N ILE A 83 12.60 7.23 13.64
CA ILE A 83 13.23 8.06 12.62
C ILE A 83 12.23 9.12 12.20
N ARG A 84 12.43 10.36 12.67
CA ARG A 84 11.52 11.49 12.39
C ARG A 84 11.32 11.72 10.89
N LYS A 85 12.38 11.54 10.10
CA LYS A 85 12.36 11.70 8.65
C LYS A 85 13.36 10.72 8.03
N LEU A 86 12.89 9.77 7.23
CA LEU A 86 13.74 8.91 6.40
C LEU A 86 13.70 9.45 4.97
N GLN A 87 14.81 10.03 4.53
CA GLN A 87 14.96 10.58 3.19
C GLN A 87 16.19 9.98 2.51
N LEU A 88 15.95 9.20 1.46
CA LEU A 88 16.99 8.51 0.70
C LEU A 88 16.84 8.82 -0.78
N GLY A 89 17.96 9.08 -1.44
CA GLY A 89 18.00 9.41 -2.87
C GLY A 89 17.31 10.74 -3.20
N CYS A 90 17.35 11.73 -2.31
CA CYS A 90 16.76 13.04 -2.61
C CYS A 90 17.70 13.88 -3.50
N GLY A 91 17.18 14.48 -4.57
CA GLY A 91 17.97 15.32 -5.47
C GLY A 91 18.84 14.54 -6.45
N GLY A 92 19.91 15.17 -6.94
CA GLY A 92 20.86 14.55 -7.86
C GLY A 92 20.19 13.97 -9.10
N ILE A 93 20.39 12.68 -9.36
CA ILE A 93 19.78 11.94 -10.48
C ILE A 93 18.24 11.94 -10.45
N ASN A 94 17.64 12.21 -9.29
CA ASN A 94 16.19 12.21 -9.10
C ASN A 94 15.56 13.60 -9.29
N GLY A 95 16.37 14.63 -9.53
CA GLY A 95 15.92 16.00 -9.77
C GLY A 95 15.45 16.74 -8.51
N PRO A 96 15.15 18.04 -8.62
CA PRO A 96 14.69 18.84 -7.48
C PRO A 96 13.42 18.27 -6.85
N GLY A 97 13.45 18.02 -5.53
CA GLY A 97 12.30 17.48 -4.78
C GLY A 97 12.00 16.00 -5.02
N GLY A 98 12.74 15.32 -5.90
CA GLY A 98 12.58 13.88 -6.12
C GLY A 98 13.39 13.08 -5.09
N CYS A 99 12.73 12.23 -4.32
CA CYS A 99 13.33 11.28 -3.39
C CYS A 99 12.89 9.86 -3.73
N ASP A 100 13.79 8.88 -3.62
CA ASP A 100 13.44 7.47 -3.80
C ASP A 100 12.63 6.94 -2.62
N LEU A 101 13.05 7.26 -1.39
CA LEU A 101 12.30 6.96 -0.19
C LEU A 101 12.15 8.25 0.60
N ASP A 102 10.92 8.65 0.85
CA ASP A 102 10.58 9.77 1.73
C ASP A 102 9.44 9.33 2.65
N ILE A 103 9.74 9.17 3.93
CA ILE A 103 8.82 8.71 4.95
C ILE A 103 8.92 9.60 6.19
N ASP A 104 7.78 10.09 6.65
CA ASP A 104 7.67 10.85 7.89
C ASP A 104 7.41 9.94 9.09
N ASN A 105 8.05 10.26 10.21
CA ASN A 105 7.82 9.63 11.53
C ASN A 105 7.81 8.10 11.46
N LEU A 106 8.81 7.52 10.81
CA LEU A 106 8.99 6.08 10.73
C LEU A 106 9.39 5.54 12.10
N SER A 107 8.77 4.44 12.51
CA SER A 107 9.09 3.76 13.76
C SER A 107 9.05 2.26 13.58
N LEU A 108 10.09 1.59 14.06
CA LEU A 108 10.26 0.14 14.04
C LEU A 108 10.38 -0.36 15.48
N SER A 109 9.51 -1.29 15.86
CA SER A 109 9.47 -1.87 17.20
C SER A 109 9.11 -3.35 17.15
N GLY A 110 9.07 -4.02 18.30
CA GLY A 110 8.39 -5.30 18.41
C GLY A 110 6.89 -5.19 18.11
N LEU A 111 6.24 -6.33 17.91
CA LEU A 111 4.80 -6.42 17.65
C LEU A 111 4.01 -6.14 18.93
N SER A 112 3.42 -4.94 19.05
CA SER A 112 2.50 -4.60 20.13
C SER A 112 1.49 -3.53 19.70
N ASP A 113 0.26 -3.65 20.21
CA ASP A 113 -0.79 -2.63 20.07
C ASP A 113 -0.75 -1.56 21.16
N THR A 114 0.14 -1.71 22.14
CA THR A 114 0.25 -0.79 23.27
C THR A 114 1.53 0.02 23.19
N ARG A 115 1.45 1.26 23.64
CA ARG A 115 2.59 2.17 23.75
C ARG A 115 3.76 1.56 24.51
N ASN A 116 3.50 1.05 25.72
CA ASN A 116 4.54 0.46 26.57
C ASN A 116 5.12 -0.80 25.95
N GLY A 117 4.27 -1.64 25.34
CA GLY A 117 4.75 -2.85 24.67
C GLY A 117 5.65 -2.54 23.48
N ARG A 118 5.34 -1.51 22.69
CA ARG A 118 6.22 -1.07 21.59
C ARG A 118 7.53 -0.50 22.11
N ALA A 119 7.47 0.44 23.05
CA ALA A 119 8.66 1.10 23.61
C ALA A 119 9.59 0.14 24.37
N ALA A 120 9.05 -0.97 24.89
CA ALA A 120 9.80 -1.99 25.62
C ALA A 120 10.24 -3.19 24.77
N SER A 121 9.91 -3.22 23.46
CA SER A 121 10.26 -4.36 22.59
C SER A 121 10.90 -3.92 21.28
N SER A 122 11.82 -4.75 20.79
CA SER A 122 12.55 -4.52 19.54
C SER A 122 11.98 -5.36 18.41
N ALA A 123 12.15 -4.89 17.17
CA ALA A 123 11.98 -5.75 16.01
C ALA A 123 13.16 -6.74 15.95
N GLU A 124 12.85 -7.99 15.63
CA GLU A 124 13.80 -9.09 15.51
C GLU A 124 14.20 -9.24 14.03
N MET A 125 15.51 -9.21 13.76
CA MET A 125 16.09 -9.44 12.44
C MET A 125 16.96 -10.69 12.51
N SER A 126 16.47 -11.80 11.96
CA SER A 126 17.18 -13.07 11.95
C SER A 126 18.17 -13.13 10.78
N ASN A 127 19.41 -13.49 11.09
CA ASN A 127 20.49 -13.67 10.12
C ASN A 127 20.67 -12.45 9.20
N PRO A 128 20.95 -11.25 9.76
CA PRO A 128 21.15 -10.06 8.94
C PRO A 128 22.40 -10.22 8.07
N PHE A 129 22.41 -9.57 6.91
CA PHE A 129 23.52 -9.63 5.97
C PHE A 129 23.69 -8.35 5.18
N ILE A 130 24.91 -8.17 4.71
CA ILE A 130 25.28 -7.15 3.73
C ILE A 130 25.71 -7.85 2.46
N GLU A 131 25.24 -7.38 1.31
CA GLU A 131 25.56 -7.97 0.02
C GLU A 131 25.98 -6.91 -1.00
N PHE A 132 27.04 -7.20 -1.75
CA PHE A 132 27.58 -6.33 -2.79
C PHE A 132 27.36 -6.94 -4.16
N ALA A 133 26.84 -6.14 -5.09
CA ALA A 133 26.81 -6.48 -6.51
C ALA A 133 28.06 -5.91 -7.18
N ILE A 134 28.91 -6.78 -7.74
CA ILE A 134 30.18 -6.40 -8.34
C ILE A 134 30.23 -6.84 -9.80
N ARG A 135 30.41 -5.90 -10.71
CA ARG A 135 30.65 -6.16 -12.13
C ARG A 135 32.11 -6.47 -12.38
N ASN A 136 32.37 -7.44 -13.26
CA ASN A 136 33.69 -7.98 -13.59
C ASN A 136 34.50 -8.35 -12.34
N PRO A 137 33.96 -9.20 -11.43
CA PRO A 137 34.61 -9.49 -10.15
C PRO A 137 36.02 -10.08 -10.31
N GLU A 138 36.28 -10.80 -11.40
CA GLU A 138 37.56 -11.45 -11.69
C GLU A 138 38.62 -10.49 -12.30
N SER A 139 38.23 -9.30 -12.76
CA SER A 139 39.14 -8.34 -13.40
C SER A 139 39.42 -7.16 -12.48
N ALA A 140 40.61 -7.10 -11.86
CA ALA A 140 40.97 -6.02 -10.95
C ALA A 140 40.90 -4.62 -11.58
N ALA A 141 41.18 -4.50 -12.89
CA ALA A 141 41.17 -3.23 -13.62
C ALA A 141 39.76 -2.78 -14.05
N GLN A 142 38.79 -3.69 -14.11
CA GLN A 142 37.43 -3.41 -14.59
C GLN A 142 36.36 -3.66 -13.52
N ARG A 143 36.79 -3.98 -12.29
CA ARG A 143 35.92 -4.27 -11.15
C ARG A 143 35.18 -3.01 -10.75
N GLU A 144 33.86 -3.11 -10.69
CA GLU A 144 33.01 -1.99 -10.30
C GLU A 144 31.92 -2.46 -9.33
N VAL A 145 31.75 -1.75 -8.23
CA VAL A 145 30.62 -1.95 -7.32
C VAL A 145 29.37 -1.32 -7.95
N LEU A 146 28.41 -2.14 -8.32
CA LEU A 146 27.13 -1.69 -8.87
C LEU A 146 26.12 -1.36 -7.79
N GLY A 147 26.22 -1.97 -6.61
CA GLY A 147 25.30 -1.69 -5.52
C GLY A 147 25.64 -2.40 -4.23
N LEU A 148 24.90 -2.00 -3.20
CA LEU A 148 24.93 -2.50 -1.84
C LEU A 148 23.50 -2.85 -1.42
N ARG A 149 23.30 -4.01 -0.79
CA ARG A 149 22.04 -4.42 -0.18
C ARG A 149 22.28 -4.77 1.28
N MET A 150 21.43 -4.25 2.16
CA MET A 150 21.33 -4.67 3.55
C MET A 150 19.99 -5.37 3.72
N SER A 151 19.99 -6.53 4.37
CA SER A 151 18.82 -7.38 4.46
C SER A 151 18.89 -8.29 5.67
N ALA A 152 17.79 -8.95 5.99
CA ALA A 152 17.75 -10.10 6.90
C ALA A 152 16.94 -11.22 6.26
N GLU A 153 17.18 -12.46 6.66
CA GLU A 153 16.36 -13.60 6.21
C GLU A 153 14.92 -13.46 6.68
N LYS A 154 14.72 -12.83 7.84
CA LYS A 154 13.41 -12.53 8.38
C LYS A 154 13.45 -11.32 9.28
N VAL A 155 12.52 -10.39 9.07
CA VAL A 155 12.25 -9.29 10.00
C VAL A 155 10.87 -9.49 10.60
N LYS A 156 10.81 -9.54 11.93
CA LYS A 156 9.58 -9.64 12.71
C LYS A 156 9.44 -8.42 13.60
N GLY A 157 8.41 -7.64 13.38
CA GLY A 157 8.21 -6.39 14.11
C GLY A 157 7.03 -5.60 13.59
N LEU A 158 6.84 -4.40 14.13
CA LEU A 158 5.83 -3.47 13.67
C LEU A 158 6.50 -2.23 13.09
N LEU A 159 6.29 -1.99 11.80
CA LEU A 159 6.64 -0.74 11.15
C LEU A 159 5.44 0.19 11.18
N THR A 160 5.59 1.35 11.79
CA THR A 160 4.58 2.43 11.75
C THR A 160 5.14 3.67 11.08
N LEU A 161 4.26 4.40 10.42
CA LEU A 161 4.60 5.51 9.53
C LEU A 161 3.64 6.67 9.82
N GLY A 162 4.15 7.89 9.86
CA GLY A 162 3.37 9.06 10.24
C GLY A 162 3.07 9.13 11.73
N LEU A 163 2.21 10.08 12.12
CA LEU A 163 1.88 10.35 13.53
C LEU A 163 0.55 9.76 13.95
N GLU A 164 -0.39 9.63 13.01
CA GLU A 164 -1.77 9.25 13.30
C GLU A 164 -2.54 8.90 12.03
N ASN A 165 -3.46 7.94 12.16
CA ASN A 165 -4.41 7.58 11.12
C ASN A 165 -5.56 8.61 11.07
N THR A 166 -5.42 9.62 10.23
CA THR A 166 -6.40 10.72 10.06
C THR A 166 -6.92 10.78 8.62
N GLY A 167 -7.81 11.73 8.34
CA GLY A 167 -8.27 12.00 6.98
C GLY A 167 -7.24 12.69 6.08
N THR A 168 -6.04 12.99 6.59
CA THR A 168 -4.95 13.64 5.87
C THR A 168 -3.73 12.73 5.81
N PRO A 169 -3.12 12.52 4.62
CA PRO A 169 -1.95 11.67 4.49
C PRO A 169 -0.75 12.25 5.24
N ASN A 170 -0.05 11.42 6.03
CA ASN A 170 1.14 11.83 6.80
C ASN A 170 2.20 10.73 6.97
N GLY A 171 2.10 9.62 6.25
CA GLY A 171 3.04 8.49 6.27
C GLY A 171 4.12 8.57 5.19
N ILE A 172 3.96 7.76 4.13
CA ILE A 172 4.88 7.68 2.99
C ILE A 172 4.59 8.81 1.99
N ASN A 173 5.61 9.60 1.67
CA ASN A 173 5.54 10.64 0.63
C ASN A 173 6.08 10.15 -0.73
N SER A 174 7.06 9.24 -0.70
CA SER A 174 7.65 8.64 -1.90
C SER A 174 8.18 7.25 -1.59
N PHE A 175 7.89 6.29 -2.46
CA PHE A 175 8.34 4.90 -2.34
C PHE A 175 8.90 4.33 -3.65
N SER A 176 10.20 4.09 -3.68
CA SER A 176 10.90 3.27 -4.67
C SER A 176 11.11 1.88 -4.09
N GLY A 177 10.43 0.87 -4.62
CA GLY A 177 10.48 -0.44 -4.01
C GLY A 177 9.59 -1.51 -4.61
N TYR A 178 9.59 -2.64 -3.91
CA TYR A 178 8.73 -3.79 -4.14
C TYR A 178 7.99 -4.13 -2.85
N MET A 179 6.68 -4.33 -2.94
CA MET A 179 5.89 -4.96 -1.88
C MET A 179 4.80 -5.82 -2.52
N LYS A 180 4.43 -6.88 -1.84
CA LYS A 180 3.25 -7.67 -2.19
C LYS A 180 2.22 -7.52 -1.09
N ILE A 181 0.96 -7.34 -1.44
CA ILE A 181 -0.12 -7.36 -0.45
C ILE A 181 -0.96 -8.63 -0.62
N GLN A 182 -1.49 -9.12 0.50
CA GLN A 182 -2.44 -10.25 0.50
C GLN A 182 -3.85 -9.80 0.13
N ASP A 183 -4.71 -10.77 -0.14
CA ASP A 183 -6.15 -10.52 -0.24
C ASP A 183 -6.66 -9.90 1.07
N ALA A 184 -7.46 -8.86 0.94
CA ALA A 184 -8.01 -8.16 2.10
C ALA A 184 -9.52 -8.02 1.98
N THR A 185 -10.22 -8.07 3.11
CA THR A 185 -11.67 -7.91 3.16
C THR A 185 -12.06 -6.73 4.04
N GLY A 186 -13.19 -6.12 3.73
CA GLY A 186 -13.71 -5.00 4.50
C GLY A 186 -15.21 -4.87 4.40
N THR A 187 -15.79 -4.13 5.33
CA THR A 187 -17.17 -3.69 5.27
C THR A 187 -17.17 -2.19 5.06
N ALA A 188 -17.65 -1.75 3.91
CA ALA A 188 -17.94 -0.36 3.63
C ALA A 188 -19.43 -0.08 3.80
N TYR A 189 -19.78 1.20 3.84
CA TYR A 189 -21.16 1.65 3.78
C TYR A 189 -21.28 2.77 2.75
N THR A 190 -22.31 2.73 1.93
CA THR A 190 -22.62 3.84 1.04
C THR A 190 -23.27 5.00 1.82
N GLY A 191 -23.13 6.22 1.34
CA GLY A 191 -23.94 7.35 1.79
C GLY A 191 -25.35 7.25 1.24
N ALA A 192 -26.35 7.66 2.01
CA ALA A 192 -27.68 7.95 1.46
C ALA A 192 -27.59 9.21 0.59
N ARG A 193 -28.28 9.21 -0.55
CA ARG A 193 -28.36 10.38 -1.43
C ARG A 193 -29.61 10.35 -2.29
N THR A 194 -29.97 11.49 -2.84
CA THR A 194 -30.99 11.58 -3.88
C THR A 194 -30.37 11.35 -5.25
N MET A 195 -31.17 10.80 -6.17
CA MET A 195 -30.86 10.64 -7.59
C MET A 195 -31.92 11.36 -8.42
N GLU A 196 -31.48 12.31 -9.23
CA GLU A 196 -32.31 13.06 -10.19
C GLU A 196 -31.89 12.79 -11.64
N TYR A 197 -32.65 13.32 -12.60
CA TYR A 197 -32.30 13.19 -14.02
C TYR A 197 -30.98 13.89 -14.35
N THR A 198 -30.73 15.05 -13.74
CA THR A 198 -29.49 15.82 -13.90
C THR A 198 -28.26 15.08 -13.38
N ASP A 199 -28.43 14.11 -12.47
CA ASP A 199 -27.32 13.30 -11.98
C ASP A 199 -26.85 12.27 -13.00
N THR A 200 -27.75 11.67 -13.77
CA THR A 200 -27.44 10.53 -14.63
C THR A 200 -27.50 10.88 -16.12
N TRP A 201 -28.28 11.90 -16.49
CA TRP A 201 -28.74 12.21 -17.84
C TRP A 201 -29.39 11.00 -18.55
N ARG A 202 -29.98 10.08 -17.77
CA ARG A 202 -30.65 8.88 -18.25
C ARG A 202 -32.12 8.91 -17.87
N THR A 203 -32.97 8.46 -18.79
CA THR A 203 -34.39 8.31 -18.49
C THR A 203 -34.64 7.01 -17.74
N ILE A 204 -35.58 7.02 -16.79
CA ILE A 204 -36.11 5.79 -16.20
C ILE A 204 -37.23 5.31 -17.12
N ASN A 205 -37.09 4.09 -17.62
CA ASN A 205 -38.04 3.48 -18.54
C ASN A 205 -38.50 2.13 -17.97
N GLY A 206 -39.75 1.78 -18.24
CA GLY A 206 -40.29 0.48 -17.87
C GLY A 206 -41.66 0.25 -18.47
N ILE A 207 -42.31 -0.82 -18.02
CA ILE A 207 -43.66 -1.18 -18.43
C ILE A 207 -44.57 -1.21 -17.20
N LEU A 208 -45.72 -0.54 -17.30
CA LEU A 208 -46.82 -0.65 -16.35
C LEU A 208 -47.87 -1.64 -16.88
N ARG A 209 -48.35 -2.54 -16.03
CA ARG A 209 -49.48 -3.41 -16.33
C ARG A 209 -50.72 -2.91 -15.60
N LEU A 210 -51.71 -2.45 -16.34
CA LEU A 210 -52.99 -2.05 -15.78
C LEU A 210 -53.88 -3.28 -15.59
N VAL A 211 -54.29 -3.55 -14.35
CA VAL A 211 -55.06 -4.77 -14.03
C VAL A 211 -56.43 -4.80 -14.73
N LYS A 212 -57.06 -3.64 -14.93
CA LYS A 212 -58.42 -3.51 -15.46
C LYS A 212 -58.54 -3.86 -16.94
N ASP A 213 -57.57 -3.44 -17.76
CA ASP A 213 -57.56 -3.71 -19.20
C ASP A 213 -56.55 -4.81 -19.60
N GLY A 214 -55.72 -5.27 -18.66
CA GLY A 214 -54.70 -6.29 -18.86
C GLY A 214 -53.55 -5.83 -19.76
N LYS A 215 -53.49 -4.55 -20.14
CA LYS A 215 -52.54 -4.04 -21.13
C LYS A 215 -51.26 -3.53 -20.49
N ASN A 216 -50.17 -3.77 -21.20
CA ASN A 216 -48.87 -3.22 -20.91
C ASN A 216 -48.74 -1.82 -21.52
N ARG A 217 -48.29 -0.87 -20.72
CA ARG A 217 -48.09 0.53 -21.09
C ARG A 217 -46.64 0.90 -20.82
N PRO A 218 -45.83 1.19 -21.85
CA PRO A 218 -44.50 1.70 -21.61
C PRO A 218 -44.59 3.08 -20.97
N TYR A 219 -43.64 3.39 -20.10
CA TYR A 219 -43.46 4.72 -19.53
C TYR A 219 -42.00 5.15 -19.66
N SER A 220 -41.79 6.46 -19.73
CA SER A 220 -40.47 7.07 -19.72
C SER A 220 -40.50 8.32 -18.85
N SER A 221 -39.50 8.49 -17.98
CA SER A 221 -39.39 9.64 -17.10
C SER A 221 -38.03 10.32 -17.21
N LYS A 222 -38.06 11.64 -17.37
CA LYS A 222 -36.95 12.58 -17.16
C LYS A 222 -37.12 13.40 -15.89
N GLU A 223 -38.22 13.21 -15.17
CA GLU A 223 -38.60 14.00 -14.01
C GLU A 223 -38.78 13.02 -12.85
N TYR A 224 -37.69 12.73 -12.17
CA TYR A 224 -37.69 11.87 -11.01
C TYR A 224 -36.76 12.44 -9.93
N ASN A 225 -37.15 12.22 -8.67
CA ASN A 225 -36.35 12.51 -7.50
C ASN A 225 -36.46 11.29 -6.58
N LEU A 226 -35.43 10.44 -6.63
CA LEU A 226 -35.42 9.14 -5.96
C LEU A 226 -34.41 9.16 -4.82
N ASN A 227 -34.89 8.99 -3.59
CA ASN A 227 -34.05 8.84 -2.43
C ASN A 227 -33.49 7.42 -2.36
N LEU A 228 -32.17 7.32 -2.30
CA LEU A 228 -31.41 6.08 -2.18
C LEU A 228 -30.96 5.92 -0.72
N SER A 229 -31.32 4.81 -0.09
CA SER A 229 -30.90 4.54 1.28
C SER A 229 -29.41 4.21 1.37
N ARG A 230 -28.82 4.51 2.53
CA ARG A 230 -27.52 3.96 2.93
C ARG A 230 -27.60 2.43 2.97
N THR A 231 -26.56 1.75 2.49
CA THR A 231 -26.46 0.28 2.55
C THR A 231 -25.05 -0.18 2.89
N LYS A 232 -24.93 -1.44 3.29
CA LYS A 232 -23.65 -2.12 3.56
C LYS A 232 -23.06 -2.64 2.24
N ALA A 233 -21.75 -2.57 2.06
CA ALA A 233 -21.04 -3.20 0.95
C ALA A 233 -19.88 -4.06 1.49
N ASN A 234 -19.81 -5.31 1.06
CA ASN A 234 -18.70 -6.20 1.39
C ASN A 234 -17.59 -6.01 0.35
N LEU A 235 -16.47 -5.43 0.76
CA LEU A 235 -15.31 -5.17 -0.08
C LEU A 235 -14.33 -6.35 -0.02
N ARG A 236 -13.79 -6.72 -1.18
CA ARG A 236 -12.69 -7.68 -1.34
C ARG A 236 -11.63 -7.06 -2.24
N ILE A 237 -10.44 -6.81 -1.70
CA ILE A 237 -9.27 -6.36 -2.45
C ILE A 237 -8.44 -7.59 -2.79
N SER A 238 -8.04 -7.70 -4.05
CA SER A 238 -7.17 -8.78 -4.51
C SER A 238 -5.72 -8.46 -4.14
N GLY A 239 -5.00 -9.48 -3.69
CA GLY A 239 -3.57 -9.42 -3.51
C GLY A 239 -2.90 -9.03 -4.81
N GLN A 240 -1.95 -8.10 -4.72
CA GLN A 240 -1.26 -7.56 -5.88
C GLN A 240 0.16 -7.17 -5.53
N GLU A 241 1.02 -7.21 -6.54
CA GLU A 241 2.40 -6.76 -6.45
C GLU A 241 2.47 -5.27 -6.78
N ILE A 242 3.12 -4.52 -5.91
CA ILE A 242 3.37 -3.11 -6.05
C ILE A 242 4.87 -2.98 -6.28
N VAL A 243 5.23 -2.55 -7.48
CA VAL A 243 6.62 -2.32 -7.87
C VAL A 243 6.72 -1.02 -8.63
N GLY A 244 7.70 -0.19 -8.29
CA GLY A 244 7.89 1.07 -8.97
C GLY A 244 8.93 1.95 -8.31
N SER A 245 9.21 3.08 -8.96
CA SER A 245 10.12 4.11 -8.47
C SER A 245 9.33 5.35 -8.11
N ARG A 246 9.58 5.90 -6.92
CA ARG A 246 8.99 7.15 -6.41
C ARG A 246 7.46 7.17 -6.46
N LEU A 247 6.84 6.04 -6.12
CA LEU A 247 5.40 5.92 -6.03
C LEU A 247 4.87 6.83 -4.92
N GLN A 248 3.80 7.57 -5.22
CA GLN A 248 3.07 8.40 -4.25
C GLN A 248 1.68 7.81 -3.95
N SER A 249 1.10 7.12 -4.93
CA SER A 249 -0.15 6.37 -4.79
C SER A 249 -0.05 5.02 -5.49
N VAL A 250 -0.97 4.13 -5.13
CA VAL A 250 -1.14 2.82 -5.74
C VAL A 250 -2.61 2.58 -6.02
N THR A 251 -2.94 1.99 -7.17
CA THR A 251 -4.31 1.61 -7.47
C THR A 251 -4.59 0.20 -6.95
N LEU A 252 -5.38 0.09 -5.88
CA LEU A 252 -5.80 -1.20 -5.35
C LEU A 252 -7.05 -1.70 -6.09
N LYS A 253 -6.97 -2.90 -6.67
CA LYS A 253 -8.09 -3.52 -7.38
C LYS A 253 -8.86 -4.50 -6.50
N GLY A 254 -10.18 -4.52 -6.67
CA GLY A 254 -11.06 -5.42 -5.93
C GLY A 254 -12.48 -5.44 -6.47
N MET A 255 -13.34 -6.10 -5.71
CA MET A 255 -14.77 -6.18 -5.96
C MET A 255 -15.56 -5.83 -4.71
N ALA A 256 -16.76 -5.29 -4.87
CA ALA A 256 -17.70 -5.11 -3.79
C ALA A 256 -19.06 -5.74 -4.10
N ASP A 257 -19.59 -6.49 -3.13
CA ASP A 257 -20.98 -6.93 -3.11
C ASP A 257 -21.78 -5.88 -2.32
N ILE A 258 -22.57 -5.07 -3.03
CA ILE A 258 -23.35 -3.98 -2.43
C ILE A 258 -24.72 -4.55 -2.03
N GLY A 259 -25.10 -4.35 -0.77
CA GLY A 259 -26.38 -4.77 -0.24
C GLY A 259 -27.55 -4.01 -0.87
N ASN A 260 -28.77 -4.39 -0.49
CA ASN A 260 -29.97 -3.79 -1.09
C ASN A 260 -30.01 -2.28 -0.83
N ILE A 261 -30.34 -1.51 -1.86
CA ILE A 261 -30.55 -0.07 -1.78
C ILE A 261 -32.05 0.18 -1.92
N ASN A 262 -32.68 0.64 -0.84
CA ASN A 262 -34.07 1.07 -0.90
C ASN A 262 -34.17 2.34 -1.73
N ILE A 263 -35.15 2.38 -2.61
CA ILE A 263 -35.47 3.53 -3.45
C ILE A 263 -36.87 4.01 -3.11
N GLY A 264 -37.04 5.32 -3.01
CA GLY A 264 -38.36 5.90 -2.85
C GLY A 264 -38.38 7.39 -3.17
N GLY A 265 -39.49 7.88 -3.72
CA GLY A 265 -39.58 9.28 -4.13
C GLY A 265 -40.64 9.50 -5.20
N GLN A 266 -40.60 10.64 -5.88
CA GLN A 266 -41.58 10.97 -6.93
C GLN A 266 -41.02 10.64 -8.31
N ILE A 267 -41.89 10.12 -9.18
CA ILE A 267 -41.63 9.98 -10.62
C ILE A 267 -42.79 10.61 -11.40
N LYS A 268 -42.44 11.49 -12.34
CA LYS A 268 -43.34 11.98 -13.38
C LYS A 268 -42.95 11.33 -14.69
N ALA A 269 -43.79 10.44 -15.20
CA ALA A 269 -43.51 9.64 -16.37
C ALA A 269 -44.56 9.85 -17.46
N ASP A 270 -44.10 9.96 -18.70
CA ASP A 270 -44.97 9.96 -19.87
C ASP A 270 -45.33 8.53 -20.24
N THR A 271 -46.62 8.23 -20.35
CA THR A 271 -47.13 6.95 -20.84
C THR A 271 -48.09 7.15 -22.02
N LYS A 272 -48.12 6.18 -22.94
CA LYS A 272 -49.04 6.22 -24.09
C LYS A 272 -50.32 5.46 -23.77
N ASN A 273 -51.44 6.18 -23.71
CA ASN A 273 -52.76 5.57 -23.63
C ASN A 273 -53.43 5.60 -25.02
N CYS A 274 -53.80 4.43 -25.53
CA CYS A 274 -54.48 4.31 -26.82
C CYS A 274 -55.89 3.74 -26.61
N VAL A 275 -56.89 4.47 -27.10
CA VAL A 275 -58.31 4.15 -27.02
C VAL A 275 -58.89 4.27 -28.44
N PHE A 276 -59.57 3.23 -28.94
CA PHE A 276 -60.17 3.18 -30.28
C PHE A 276 -59.25 3.64 -31.44
N GLY A 277 -57.96 3.27 -31.40
CA GLY A 277 -56.99 3.61 -32.45
C GLY A 277 -56.36 5.00 -32.34
N ILE A 278 -56.80 5.82 -31.37
CA ILE A 278 -56.23 7.15 -31.09
C ILE A 278 -55.33 7.02 -29.85
N CYS A 279 -54.06 7.41 -29.98
CA CYS A 279 -53.10 7.41 -28.90
C CYS A 279 -52.86 8.84 -28.39
N SER A 280 -52.89 9.02 -27.06
CA SER A 280 -52.53 10.25 -26.38
C SER A 280 -51.43 9.97 -25.35
N THR A 281 -50.57 10.96 -25.11
CA THR A 281 -49.60 10.92 -24.01
C THR A 281 -50.31 11.35 -22.74
N VAL A 282 -50.20 10.54 -21.70
CA VAL A 282 -50.72 10.82 -20.36
C VAL A 282 -49.52 10.91 -19.43
N GLN A 283 -49.48 11.95 -18.61
CA GLN A 283 -48.50 12.06 -17.54
C GLN A 283 -48.96 11.30 -16.31
N LEU A 284 -48.07 10.46 -15.80
CA LEU A 284 -48.23 9.73 -14.56
C LEU A 284 -47.35 10.41 -13.51
N ASP A 285 -47.95 11.02 -12.50
CA ASP A 285 -47.25 11.54 -11.32
C ASP A 285 -47.49 10.57 -10.17
N ALA A 286 -46.46 9.86 -9.72
CA ALA A 286 -46.61 8.81 -8.72
C ALA A 286 -45.44 8.77 -7.74
N THR A 287 -45.76 8.46 -6.48
CA THR A 287 -44.76 8.10 -5.49
C THR A 287 -44.33 6.65 -5.70
N VAL A 288 -43.04 6.41 -5.93
CA VAL A 288 -42.49 5.05 -6.06
C VAL A 288 -41.86 4.59 -4.75
N LYS A 289 -41.90 3.27 -4.53
CA LYS A 289 -41.12 2.58 -3.49
C LYS A 289 -40.60 1.25 -4.02
N GLY A 290 -39.43 0.82 -3.57
CA GLY A 290 -38.85 -0.47 -3.94
C GLY A 290 -37.43 -0.61 -3.43
N TYR A 291 -36.69 -1.60 -3.92
CA TYR A 291 -35.26 -1.73 -3.64
C TYR A 291 -34.52 -2.35 -4.82
N VAL A 292 -33.27 -1.94 -5.01
CA VAL A 292 -32.35 -2.52 -5.98
C VAL A 292 -31.47 -3.56 -5.28
N SER A 293 -31.34 -4.76 -5.86
CA SER A 293 -30.58 -5.89 -5.29
C SER A 293 -29.53 -6.43 -6.26
N ASN A 294 -28.64 -7.30 -5.77
CA ASN A 294 -27.59 -7.98 -6.56
C ASN A 294 -26.62 -7.03 -7.28
N ILE A 295 -26.34 -5.86 -6.67
CA ILE A 295 -25.39 -4.89 -7.20
C ILE A 295 -23.97 -5.38 -6.93
N LYS A 296 -23.21 -5.65 -8.00
CA LYS A 296 -21.78 -5.94 -7.94
C LYS A 296 -20.98 -4.78 -8.50
N ALA A 297 -19.88 -4.44 -7.85
CA ALA A 297 -19.00 -3.37 -8.29
C ALA A 297 -17.56 -3.85 -8.48
N ASN A 298 -16.92 -3.40 -9.57
CA ASN A 298 -15.47 -3.33 -9.68
C ASN A 298 -15.00 -2.14 -8.84
N VAL A 299 -14.08 -2.37 -7.91
CA VAL A 299 -13.52 -1.33 -7.07
C VAL A 299 -12.07 -1.10 -7.47
N ALA A 300 -11.75 0.14 -7.84
CA ALA A 300 -10.39 0.59 -8.06
C ALA A 300 -10.13 1.75 -7.11
N ILE A 301 -9.26 1.54 -6.12
CA ILE A 301 -8.93 2.53 -5.09
C ILE A 301 -7.60 3.17 -5.44
N ASP A 302 -7.60 4.41 -5.91
CA ASP A 302 -6.37 5.21 -5.98
C ASP A 302 -6.01 5.64 -4.55
N GLN A 303 -5.06 4.91 -3.95
CA GLN A 303 -4.69 5.06 -2.56
C GLN A 303 -3.36 5.79 -2.45
N ASN A 304 -3.37 7.02 -1.93
CA ASN A 304 -2.15 7.70 -1.55
C ASN A 304 -1.43 6.89 -0.43
N LEU A 305 -0.14 6.65 -0.62
CA LEU A 305 0.69 5.87 0.30
C LEU A 305 0.88 6.55 1.66
N GLY A 306 0.63 7.86 1.75
CA GLY A 306 0.62 8.63 2.98
C GLY A 306 -0.49 8.25 3.97
N PHE A 307 -1.48 7.43 3.57
CA PHE A 307 -2.47 6.82 4.46
C PHE A 307 -2.06 5.43 4.98
N ILE A 308 -0.90 4.92 4.55
CA ILE A 308 -0.32 3.70 5.10
C ILE A 308 0.47 4.09 6.35
N HIS A 309 0.04 3.56 7.48
CA HIS A 309 0.52 3.94 8.81
C HIS A 309 0.98 2.76 9.65
N ARG A 310 0.55 1.54 9.30
CA ARG A 310 0.81 0.34 10.09
C ARG A 310 1.03 -0.85 9.17
N LEU A 311 2.23 -1.43 9.27
CA LEU A 311 2.64 -2.61 8.53
C LEU A 311 3.28 -3.62 9.50
N PRO A 312 2.56 -4.69 9.88
CA PRO A 312 3.18 -5.79 10.61
C PRO A 312 4.16 -6.51 9.67
N LEU A 313 5.39 -6.69 10.13
CA LEU A 313 6.46 -7.36 9.39
C LEU A 313 6.64 -8.77 9.93
N ASN A 314 6.74 -9.72 9.01
CA ASN A 314 7.07 -11.12 9.29
C ASN A 314 7.67 -11.76 8.02
N ASN A 315 8.57 -11.04 7.37
CA ASN A 315 9.00 -11.30 6.00
C ASN A 315 10.49 -10.99 5.82
N PRO A 316 11.16 -11.55 4.79
CA PRO A 316 12.43 -11.02 4.33
C PRO A 316 12.26 -9.56 3.91
N PHE A 317 13.18 -8.71 4.38
CA PHE A 317 13.17 -7.28 4.13
C PHE A 317 14.57 -6.86 3.67
N SER A 318 14.62 -6.00 2.65
CA SER A 318 15.88 -5.43 2.20
C SER A 318 15.78 -3.94 1.88
N LEU A 319 16.89 -3.25 2.12
CA LEU A 319 17.16 -1.89 1.66
C LEU A 319 18.43 -1.92 0.83
N SER A 320 18.36 -1.46 -0.41
CA SER A 320 19.50 -1.44 -1.32
C SER A 320 19.70 -0.11 -2.01
N LEU A 321 20.94 0.13 -2.43
CA LEU A 321 21.35 1.25 -3.26
C LEU A 321 22.15 0.70 -4.44
N GLN A 322 21.76 1.06 -5.65
CA GLN A 322 22.44 0.59 -6.86
C GLN A 322 22.57 1.70 -7.91
N SER A 323 23.70 1.73 -8.60
CA SER A 323 24.01 2.70 -9.66
C SER A 323 23.28 2.41 -10.96
N ARG A 324 22.76 1.19 -11.13
CA ARG A 324 21.93 0.72 -12.26
C ARG A 324 20.94 -0.33 -11.76
N LYS A 325 20.07 -0.82 -12.65
CA LYS A 325 19.17 -1.92 -12.33
C LYS A 325 19.95 -3.17 -11.90
N VAL A 326 19.63 -3.73 -10.74
CA VAL A 326 20.26 -4.95 -10.20
C VAL A 326 19.16 -5.92 -9.77
N HIS A 327 19.21 -7.16 -10.28
CA HIS A 327 18.37 -8.25 -9.78
C HIS A 327 19.12 -8.98 -8.69
N TRP A 328 18.90 -8.57 -7.44
CA TRP A 328 19.54 -9.19 -6.29
C TRP A 328 19.15 -10.67 -6.13
N PRO A 329 20.07 -11.55 -5.69
CA PRO A 329 19.76 -12.95 -5.42
C PRO A 329 18.58 -13.10 -4.46
N GLY A 330 17.66 -14.00 -4.78
CA GLY A 330 16.44 -14.24 -4.00
C GLY A 330 15.36 -13.15 -4.08
N ALA A 331 15.59 -12.01 -4.74
CA ALA A 331 14.59 -10.95 -4.85
C ALA A 331 13.49 -11.30 -5.87
N SER A 332 12.26 -10.94 -5.54
CA SER A 332 11.07 -11.14 -6.39
C SER A 332 11.09 -10.21 -7.60
N ALA A 333 11.58 -8.98 -7.43
CA ALA A 333 11.72 -7.99 -8.49
C ALA A 333 13.12 -7.39 -8.55
N ALA A 334 13.53 -6.94 -9.73
CA ALA A 334 14.79 -6.23 -9.91
C ALA A 334 14.70 -4.81 -9.35
N ALA A 335 15.67 -4.44 -8.53
CA ALA A 335 15.80 -3.11 -7.96
C ALA A 335 16.24 -2.10 -9.04
N GLN A 336 15.53 -0.99 -9.19
CA GLN A 336 15.87 0.06 -10.16
C GLN A 336 17.05 0.91 -9.68
N GLN A 337 17.68 1.70 -10.54
CA GLN A 337 18.73 2.63 -10.12
C GLN A 337 18.24 3.55 -8.98
N GLY A 338 19.10 3.80 -7.99
CA GLY A 338 18.78 4.60 -6.80
C GLY A 338 18.57 3.74 -5.55
N TRP A 339 17.88 4.31 -4.57
CA TRP A 339 17.49 3.57 -3.36
C TRP A 339 16.26 2.72 -3.64
N TRP A 340 16.22 1.53 -3.04
CA TRP A 340 15.15 0.57 -3.24
C TRP A 340 14.85 -0.19 -1.94
N MET A 341 13.58 -0.25 -1.57
CA MET A 341 13.11 -1.00 -0.42
C MET A 341 12.26 -2.17 -0.89
N ALA A 342 12.53 -3.40 -0.43
CA ALA A 342 11.78 -4.57 -0.83
C ALA A 342 11.26 -5.38 0.36
N PHE A 343 9.97 -5.73 0.29
CA PHE A 343 9.29 -6.67 1.17
C PHE A 343 8.91 -7.89 0.33
N GLU A 344 9.62 -9.00 0.52
CA GLU A 344 9.54 -10.14 -0.41
C GLU A 344 8.28 -10.98 -0.23
N ASP A 345 7.81 -11.14 1.01
CA ASP A 345 6.55 -11.85 1.27
C ASP A 345 5.34 -10.90 1.23
N ALA A 346 4.17 -11.51 1.06
CA ALA A 346 2.92 -10.78 1.03
C ALA A 346 2.57 -10.22 2.42
N ILE A 347 2.39 -8.90 2.49
CA ILE A 347 2.01 -8.15 3.68
C ILE A 347 0.49 -8.22 3.85
N ASP A 348 0.05 -8.57 5.05
CA ASP A 348 -1.34 -8.45 5.45
C ASP A 348 -1.64 -7.01 5.90
N ILE A 349 -2.43 -6.30 5.09
CA ILE A 349 -2.93 -4.95 5.40
C ILE A 349 -4.20 -4.97 6.27
N GLY A 350 -4.68 -6.18 6.61
CA GLY A 350 -5.81 -6.43 7.48
C GLY A 350 -7.15 -6.04 6.86
N ASN A 351 -8.05 -5.57 7.73
CA ASN A 351 -9.39 -5.18 7.32
C ASN A 351 -9.39 -3.80 6.62
N VAL A 352 -9.83 -3.77 5.36
CA VAL A 352 -9.90 -2.57 4.50
C VAL A 352 -11.20 -1.79 4.65
N SER A 353 -11.89 -1.88 5.79
CA SER A 353 -13.09 -1.10 6.08
C SER A 353 -12.75 0.40 6.14
N PRO A 354 -13.36 1.24 5.30
CA PRO A 354 -13.22 2.69 5.40
C PRO A 354 -13.86 3.20 6.70
N THR A 355 -13.30 4.25 7.27
CA THR A 355 -13.86 4.91 8.46
C THR A 355 -15.13 5.72 8.16
N LYS A 356 -15.24 6.25 6.94
CA LYS A 356 -16.37 7.07 6.47
C LYS A 356 -17.23 6.32 5.47
N SER A 357 -18.47 6.75 5.33
CA SER A 357 -19.34 6.26 4.25
C SER A 357 -18.82 6.71 2.88
N ILE A 358 -18.89 5.81 1.91
CA ILE A 358 -18.52 6.03 0.53
C ILE A 358 -19.63 6.82 -0.18
N VAL A 359 -19.26 7.92 -0.83
CA VAL A 359 -20.18 8.69 -1.67
C VAL A 359 -20.39 7.93 -2.98
N ILE A 360 -21.65 7.71 -3.36
CA ILE A 360 -22.01 7.17 -4.68
C ILE A 360 -21.95 8.34 -5.66
N THR A 361 -21.06 8.29 -6.66
CA THR A 361 -20.91 9.36 -7.65
C THR A 361 -21.99 9.30 -8.73
N ASN A 362 -22.13 10.40 -9.48
CA ASN A 362 -23.08 10.50 -10.59
C ASN A 362 -22.77 9.48 -11.71
N ASP A 363 -21.49 9.21 -11.98
CA ASP A 363 -21.08 8.19 -12.94
C ASP A 363 -21.46 6.78 -12.51
N VAL A 364 -21.38 6.46 -11.21
CA VAL A 364 -21.86 5.18 -10.69
C VAL A 364 -23.37 5.06 -10.84
N LEU A 365 -24.13 6.12 -10.52
CA LEU A 365 -25.58 6.13 -10.70
C LEU A 365 -25.99 5.94 -12.17
N LYS A 366 -25.28 6.60 -13.09
CA LYS A 366 -25.53 6.47 -14.53
C LYS A 366 -25.40 5.04 -15.05
N GLN A 367 -24.51 4.24 -14.46
CA GLN A 367 -24.28 2.84 -14.85
C GLN A 367 -25.43 1.92 -14.42
N VAL A 368 -26.07 2.17 -13.27
CA VAL A 368 -27.18 1.32 -12.77
C VAL A 368 -28.51 1.57 -13.49
N VAL A 369 -28.70 2.73 -14.11
CA VAL A 369 -29.98 3.07 -14.79
C VAL A 369 -30.30 2.10 -15.93
N GLY A 370 -29.30 1.67 -16.72
CA GLY A 370 -29.51 0.71 -17.81
C GLY A 370 -30.07 -0.64 -17.31
N PRO A 371 -29.38 -1.31 -16.37
CA PRO A 371 -29.89 -2.52 -15.71
C PRO A 371 -31.26 -2.36 -15.05
N ILE A 372 -31.50 -1.23 -14.36
CA ILE A 372 -32.81 -0.92 -13.76
C ILE A 372 -33.89 -0.88 -14.84
N ASN A 373 -33.66 -0.14 -15.93
CA ASN A 373 -34.63 -0.02 -17.03
C ASN A 373 -34.94 -1.38 -17.67
N LYS A 374 -33.90 -2.22 -17.84
CA LYS A 374 -34.07 -3.58 -18.34
C LYS A 374 -35.01 -4.38 -17.43
N HIS A 375 -34.75 -4.37 -16.11
CA HIS A 375 -35.58 -5.08 -15.15
C HIS A 375 -37.03 -4.57 -15.13
N LEU A 376 -37.24 -3.25 -15.11
CA LEU A 376 -38.58 -2.63 -15.12
C LEU A 376 -39.36 -2.86 -16.42
N THR A 377 -38.66 -3.21 -17.50
CA THR A 377 -39.27 -3.57 -18.79
C THR A 377 -39.63 -5.05 -18.83
N GLU A 378 -38.75 -5.93 -18.35
CA GLU A 378 -38.94 -7.38 -18.33
C GLU A 378 -39.94 -7.82 -17.24
N ASN A 379 -40.06 -7.06 -16.16
CA ASN A 379 -40.98 -7.29 -15.04
C ASN A 379 -41.96 -6.12 -14.89
N PRO A 380 -43.08 -6.11 -15.64
CA PRO A 380 -44.03 -5.00 -15.62
C PRO A 380 -44.57 -4.72 -14.22
N THR A 381 -44.51 -3.46 -13.80
CA THR A 381 -45.06 -3.05 -12.50
C THR A 381 -46.57 -3.01 -12.56
N ILE A 382 -47.23 -3.63 -11.58
CA ILE A 382 -48.68 -3.75 -11.54
C ILE A 382 -49.31 -2.47 -10.99
N CYS A 383 -50.26 -1.89 -11.74
CA CYS A 383 -51.08 -0.78 -11.29
C CYS A 383 -52.57 -1.14 -11.34
N TRP A 384 -53.24 -1.07 -10.19
CA TRP A 384 -54.66 -1.42 -10.10
C TRP A 384 -55.53 -0.21 -10.48
N VAL A 385 -56.21 -0.28 -11.63
CA VAL A 385 -57.21 0.71 -12.11
C VAL A 385 -56.72 2.17 -12.00
N ALA A 386 -55.45 2.43 -12.36
CA ALA A 386 -54.79 3.75 -12.23
C ALA A 386 -54.68 4.32 -10.79
N LEU A 387 -55.09 3.57 -9.76
CA LEU A 387 -54.96 3.99 -8.36
C LEU A 387 -53.51 4.12 -7.90
N CYS A 388 -52.54 3.54 -8.62
CA CYS A 388 -51.11 3.67 -8.30
C CYS A 388 -50.60 5.12 -8.31
N VAL A 389 -51.30 6.03 -8.99
CA VAL A 389 -51.03 7.48 -8.95
C VAL A 389 -51.31 8.04 -7.55
N ILE A 390 -52.31 7.49 -6.85
CA ILE A 390 -52.75 7.93 -5.51
C ILE A 390 -52.10 7.09 -4.41
N THR A 391 -52.06 5.77 -4.57
CA THR A 391 -51.55 4.83 -3.56
C THR A 391 -50.03 4.66 -3.61
N GLY A 392 -49.38 5.22 -4.63
CA GLY A 392 -48.00 4.96 -4.97
C GLY A 392 -47.80 3.66 -5.75
N LEU A 393 -46.66 3.58 -6.43
CA LEU A 393 -46.21 2.48 -7.26
C LEU A 393 -45.14 1.67 -6.52
N ASP A 394 -45.44 0.42 -6.21
CA ASP A 394 -44.49 -0.50 -5.60
C ASP A 394 -43.71 -1.24 -6.69
N LEU A 395 -42.44 -0.84 -6.87
CA LEU A 395 -41.50 -1.44 -7.80
C LEU A 395 -40.98 -2.80 -7.30
N LYS A 396 -41.26 -3.17 -6.03
CA LYS A 396 -40.75 -4.39 -5.38
C LYS A 396 -39.22 -4.48 -5.49
N GLU A 397 -38.72 -5.67 -5.77
CA GLU A 397 -37.31 -5.93 -6.05
C GLU A 397 -36.96 -5.58 -7.48
N ILE A 398 -35.93 -4.77 -7.66
CA ILE A 398 -35.28 -4.51 -8.94
C ILE A 398 -33.96 -5.27 -8.94
N ASP A 399 -34.02 -6.51 -9.44
CA ASP A 399 -32.86 -7.38 -9.53
C ASP A 399 -31.98 -6.98 -10.73
N VAL A 400 -30.78 -6.46 -10.47
CA VAL A 400 -29.79 -6.09 -11.49
C VAL A 400 -28.71 -7.17 -11.69
N LYS A 401 -29.00 -8.42 -11.34
CA LYS A 401 -28.09 -9.56 -11.49
C LYS A 401 -27.44 -9.62 -12.88
N GLY A 402 -26.12 -9.79 -12.87
CA GLY A 402 -25.29 -9.84 -14.08
C GLY A 402 -24.76 -8.48 -14.52
N ALA A 403 -25.25 -7.37 -13.95
CA ALA A 403 -24.61 -6.08 -14.10
C ALA A 403 -23.40 -5.94 -13.17
N MET A 404 -22.35 -5.31 -13.65
CA MET A 404 -21.18 -4.92 -12.87
C MET A 404 -20.95 -3.43 -13.07
N VAL A 405 -20.84 -2.68 -11.98
CA VAL A 405 -20.58 -1.23 -12.03
C VAL A 405 -19.15 -0.91 -11.67
N ASP A 406 -18.54 0.03 -12.37
CA ASP A 406 -17.23 0.54 -11.98
C ASP A 406 -17.40 1.62 -10.91
N PHE A 407 -16.78 1.38 -9.76
CA PHE A 407 -16.84 2.22 -8.57
C PHE A 407 -15.42 2.67 -8.19
N PRO A 408 -14.88 3.69 -8.87
CA PRO A 408 -13.57 4.24 -8.52
C PRO A 408 -13.65 4.94 -7.15
N LEU A 409 -12.67 4.67 -6.31
CA LEU A 409 -12.50 5.28 -5.00
C LEU A 409 -11.15 5.98 -4.94
N LYS A 410 -11.05 6.97 -4.06
CA LYS A 410 -9.81 7.69 -3.82
C LYS A 410 -9.61 7.89 -2.34
N ASP A 411 -8.37 7.67 -1.89
CA ASP A 411 -7.88 8.05 -0.56
C ASP A 411 -8.78 7.63 0.59
N LEU A 412 -8.82 6.32 0.86
CA LEU A 412 -9.63 5.79 1.95
C LEU A 412 -8.82 5.74 3.24
N GLN A 413 -9.32 6.42 4.27
CA GLN A 413 -8.83 6.24 5.63
C GLN A 413 -9.31 4.87 6.16
N LEU A 414 -8.41 3.89 6.21
CA LEU A 414 -8.70 2.53 6.63
C LEU A 414 -8.72 2.39 8.16
N ARG A 415 -9.73 1.70 8.71
CA ARG A 415 -9.92 1.58 10.17
C ARG A 415 -8.73 0.95 10.89
N ASN A 416 -8.10 -0.06 10.28
CA ASN A 416 -7.05 -0.85 10.92
C ASN A 416 -5.63 -0.26 10.77
N GLN A 417 -5.51 0.95 10.20
CA GLN A 417 -4.25 1.68 10.10
C GLN A 417 -3.91 2.48 11.38
N GLY A 418 -4.77 2.40 12.42
CA GLY A 418 -4.46 2.99 13.74
C GLY A 418 -3.36 2.21 14.49
N PHE A 419 -2.51 2.95 15.20
CA PHE A 419 -1.39 2.39 15.96
C PHE A 419 -1.12 3.20 17.25
N ALA A 420 -0.51 2.56 18.24
CA ALA A 420 0.00 3.26 19.43
C ALA A 420 1.42 3.78 19.18
N PRO A 421 1.81 4.98 19.64
CA PRO A 421 3.18 5.50 19.50
C PRO A 421 4.25 4.62 20.15
N ASN A 422 5.44 4.55 19.55
CA ASN A 422 6.61 3.84 20.09
C ASN A 422 7.40 4.75 21.07
N CYS A 423 6.78 5.07 22.20
CA CYS A 423 7.25 6.11 23.11
C CYS A 423 6.76 5.88 24.53
N TYR A 424 7.60 6.02 25.55
CA TYR A 424 7.07 6.13 26.92
C TYR A 424 6.27 7.44 27.11
N GLY A 425 5.32 7.44 28.05
CA GLY A 425 4.54 8.63 28.42
C GLY A 425 3.46 9.03 27.41
N ASN A 426 3.31 10.33 27.13
CA ASN A 426 2.22 10.88 26.32
C ASN A 426 2.64 11.40 24.94
N LEU A 427 3.91 11.20 24.54
CA LEU A 427 4.45 11.71 23.27
C LEU A 427 3.86 10.97 22.06
N LYS A 428 3.56 11.67 20.98
CA LYS A 428 3.14 11.01 19.72
C LYS A 428 4.34 10.45 18.93
N PHE A 429 5.53 11.00 19.14
CA PHE A 429 6.78 10.57 18.54
C PHE A 429 7.95 10.87 19.48
N CYS A 430 8.95 9.99 19.44
CA CYS A 430 10.25 9.98 20.10
C CYS A 430 11.23 9.56 19.02
#